data_AF-A0A926BJG7-F1
#
_entry.id   AF-A0A926BJG7-F1
#
_cell.length_a   1.000
_cell.length_b   1.000
_cell.length_c   1.000
_cell.angle_alpha   90.00
_cell.angle_beta   90.00
_cell.angle_gamma   90.00
#
_symmetry.space_group_name_H-M   'P 1'
#
loop_
_entity.id
_entity.type
_entity.pdbx_description
1 polymer ?
#
loop_
_entity_poly.entity_id
_entity_poly.type
_entity_poly.pdbx_seq_one_letter_code
_entity_poly.pdbx_strand_id
1 'polypeptide(L)'
;VQGDDGRLHWFGGSEAFTGLSVGAMQTLIELGFLDSNGNQNLSPTADVFLRFMKRFPHFTAIGYAIHPDRADVRISIEGVESNGTPLSTEALAAFEELANGADECDIILPDFARCWWD
;
A
#
# COMPACT_ATOMS: atom_id res chain seq x y z
N VAL A 1 -21.53 -12.08 12.16
CA VAL A 1 -20.99 -10.71 12.14
C VAL A 1 -20.02 -10.62 13.30
N GLN A 2 -18.74 -10.83 13.04
CA GLN A 2 -17.70 -10.71 14.06
C GLN A 2 -17.39 -9.22 14.15
N GLY A 3 -17.71 -8.61 15.29
CA GLY A 3 -17.50 -7.19 15.52
C GLY A 3 -16.01 -6.91 15.72
N ASP A 4 -15.56 -5.83 15.10
CA ASP A 4 -14.27 -5.19 15.37
C ASP A 4 -14.19 -4.86 16.88
N ASP A 5 -13.26 -5.51 17.59
CA ASP A 5 -13.03 -5.30 19.01
C ASP A 5 -12.04 -4.16 19.30
N GLY A 6 -11.60 -3.45 18.25
CA GLY A 6 -10.65 -2.35 18.32
C GLY A 6 -9.23 -2.79 18.68
N ARG A 7 -8.91 -4.09 18.63
CA ARG A 7 -7.57 -4.61 18.86
C ARG A 7 -6.92 -5.02 17.55
N LEU A 8 -5.65 -4.68 17.40
CA LEU A 8 -4.82 -5.16 16.30
C LEU A 8 -4.58 -6.67 16.49
N HIS A 9 -4.91 -7.46 15.47
CA HIS A 9 -4.80 -8.91 15.51
C HIS A 9 -3.46 -9.36 14.92
N TRP A 10 -2.38 -9.19 15.67
CA TRP A 10 -1.04 -9.51 15.20
C TRP A 10 -0.84 -11.01 14.88
N PHE A 11 -0.86 -11.38 13.59
CA PHE A 11 -0.56 -12.73 13.12
C PHE A 11 0.95 -12.84 12.87
N GLY A 12 1.65 -13.71 13.61
CA GLY A 12 3.12 -13.81 13.49
C GLY A 12 3.86 -12.51 13.85
N GLY A 13 3.20 -11.60 14.57
CA GLY A 13 3.74 -10.29 14.91
C GLY A 13 3.68 -9.27 13.77
N SER A 14 2.87 -9.49 12.73
CA SER A 14 2.51 -8.49 11.71
C SER A 14 1.00 -8.27 11.67
N GLU A 15 0.58 -7.11 11.21
CA GLU A 15 -0.82 -6.78 10.93
C GLU A 15 -0.90 -6.10 9.57
N ALA A 16 -1.73 -6.64 8.66
CA ALA A 16 -1.94 -6.06 7.35
C ALA A 16 -2.93 -4.88 7.42
N PHE A 17 -2.77 -3.91 6.53
CA PHE A 17 -3.69 -2.79 6.38
C PHE A 17 -3.94 -2.48 4.91
N THR A 18 -5.12 -1.92 4.63
CA THR A 18 -5.50 -1.36 3.32
C THR A 18 -6.06 0.05 3.51
N GLY A 19 -6.31 0.78 2.42
CA GLY A 19 -6.95 2.10 2.51
C GLY A 19 -6.06 3.23 3.05
N LEU A 20 -4.73 3.07 3.08
CA LEU A 20 -3.83 4.13 3.52
C LEU A 20 -3.78 5.26 2.48
N SER A 21 -4.37 6.42 2.79
CA SER A 21 -4.38 7.57 1.88
C SER A 21 -2.99 8.14 1.61
N VAL A 22 -2.83 8.89 0.51
CA VAL A 22 -1.59 9.62 0.18
C VAL A 22 -1.14 10.57 1.29
N GLY A 23 -2.08 11.23 1.97
CA GLY A 23 -1.78 12.13 3.09
C GLY A 23 -1.27 11.39 4.33
N ALA A 24 -1.88 10.24 4.63
CA ALA A 24 -1.43 9.39 5.73
C ALA A 24 -0.05 8.80 5.43
N MET A 25 0.18 8.32 4.20
CA MET A 25 1.49 7.81 3.78
C MET A 25 2.59 8.87 3.86
N GLN A 26 2.31 10.09 3.38
CA GLN A 26 3.22 11.23 3.51
C GLN A 26 3.56 11.51 4.98
N THR A 27 2.55 11.47 5.86
CA THR A 27 2.73 11.68 7.31
C THR A 27 3.62 10.60 7.93
N LEU A 28 3.45 9.32 7.57
CA LEU A 28 4.29 8.23 8.07
C LEU A 28 5.77 8.43 7.70
N ILE A 29 6.05 8.91 6.48
CA ILE A 29 7.41 9.22 6.03
C ILE A 29 7.98 10.41 6.80
N GLU A 30 7.22 11.50 6.93
CA GLU A 30 7.65 12.72 7.64
C GLU A 30 7.96 12.48 9.13
N LEU A 31 7.19 11.59 9.77
CA LEU A 31 7.38 11.21 11.16
C LEU A 31 8.45 10.12 11.35
N GLY A 32 9.02 9.59 10.26
CA GLY A 32 10.04 8.55 10.30
C GLY A 32 9.54 7.14 10.64
N PHE A 33 8.22 6.90 10.56
CA PHE A 33 7.63 5.57 10.74
C PHE A 33 7.75 4.69 9.48
N LEU A 34 7.95 5.32 8.32
CA LEU A 34 8.15 4.66 7.03
C LEU A 34 9.41 5.24 6.36
N ASP A 35 10.40 4.40 6.04
CA ASP A 35 11.57 4.82 5.28
C ASP A 35 11.18 5.05 3.81
N SER A 36 11.37 6.27 3.31
CA SER A 36 11.04 6.62 1.92
C SER A 36 11.85 5.82 0.89
N ASN A 37 13.08 5.44 1.23
CA ASN A 37 13.95 4.64 0.36
C ASN A 37 13.83 3.14 0.65
N GLY A 38 13.08 2.78 1.69
CA GLY A 38 12.84 1.39 2.07
C GLY A 38 11.92 0.70 1.07
N ASN A 39 12.20 -0.56 0.85
CA ASN A 39 11.34 -1.53 0.20
C ASN A 39 11.44 -2.88 0.92
N GLN A 40 10.56 -3.82 0.60
CA GLN A 40 10.74 -5.22 0.99
C GLN A 40 10.84 -6.06 -0.28
N ASN A 41 11.78 -7.00 -0.28
CA ASN A 41 12.01 -7.89 -1.41
C ASN A 41 12.16 -7.12 -2.74
N LEU A 42 11.26 -7.39 -3.69
CA LEU A 42 11.24 -6.79 -5.02
C LEU A 42 10.21 -5.65 -5.14
N SER A 43 9.58 -5.23 -4.04
CA SER A 43 8.60 -4.16 -4.07
C SER A 43 9.25 -2.82 -4.42
N PRO A 44 8.51 -1.90 -5.09
CA PRO A 44 8.93 -0.52 -5.23
C PRO A 44 9.21 0.14 -3.88
N THR A 45 10.05 1.18 -3.86
CA THR A 45 10.25 1.94 -2.62
C THR A 45 8.99 2.69 -2.22
N ALA A 46 8.87 3.02 -0.93
CA ALA A 46 7.78 3.85 -0.43
C ALA A 46 7.66 5.18 -1.21
N ASP A 47 8.76 5.81 -1.60
CA ASP A 47 8.76 7.03 -2.41
C ASP A 47 8.21 6.83 -3.84
N VAL A 48 8.39 5.65 -4.45
CA VAL A 48 7.76 5.31 -5.74
C VAL A 48 6.23 5.24 -5.59
N PHE A 49 5.75 4.52 -4.58
CA PHE A 49 4.32 4.44 -4.27
C PHE A 49 3.73 5.82 -3.95
N LEU A 50 4.41 6.62 -3.12
CA LEU A 50 3.97 7.98 -2.77
C LEU A 50 3.86 8.87 -4.00
N ARG A 51 4.83 8.84 -4.93
CA ARG A 51 4.75 9.60 -6.18
C ARG A 51 3.57 9.17 -7.05
N PHE A 52 3.34 7.86 -7.16
CA PHE A 52 2.20 7.32 -7.88
C PHE A 52 0.88 7.84 -7.27
N MET A 53 0.72 7.72 -5.95
CA MET A 53 -0.48 8.17 -5.26
C MET A 53 -0.65 9.70 -5.25
N LYS A 54 0.43 10.48 -5.28
CA LYS A 54 0.36 11.94 -5.48
C LYS A 54 -0.19 12.29 -6.86
N ARG A 55 0.14 11.50 -7.89
CA ARG A 55 -0.40 11.67 -9.24
C ARG A 55 -1.84 11.17 -9.36
N PHE A 56 -2.18 10.09 -8.66
CA PHE A 56 -3.51 9.48 -8.67
C PHE A 56 -4.07 9.29 -7.23
N PRO A 57 -4.57 10.36 -6.59
CA PRO A 57 -4.94 10.34 -5.17
C PRO A 57 -6.13 9.44 -4.77
N HIS A 58 -6.83 8.87 -5.75
CA HIS A 58 -7.89 7.88 -5.51
C HIS A 58 -7.34 6.48 -5.22
N PHE A 59 -6.04 6.25 -5.50
CA PHE A 59 -5.36 5.05 -5.04
C PHE A 59 -4.97 5.19 -3.57
N THR A 60 -5.11 4.09 -2.84
CA THR A 60 -4.68 3.94 -1.45
C THR A 60 -3.61 2.86 -1.34
N ALA A 61 -2.64 3.06 -0.46
CA ALA A 61 -1.59 2.10 -0.20
C ALA A 61 -2.10 0.92 0.64
N ILE A 62 -1.50 -0.24 0.39
CA ILE A 62 -1.68 -1.49 1.11
C ILE A 62 -0.31 -1.89 1.68
N GLY A 63 -0.29 -2.51 2.85
CA GLY A 63 0.95 -2.97 3.44
C GLY A 63 0.73 -3.70 4.76
N TYR A 64 1.77 -3.73 5.59
CA TYR A 64 1.70 -4.28 6.92
C TYR A 64 2.55 -3.49 7.92
N ALA A 65 2.15 -3.56 9.19
CA ALA A 65 2.94 -3.10 10.32
C ALA A 65 3.49 -4.30 11.07
N ILE A 66 4.69 -4.17 11.62
CA ILE A 66 5.30 -5.15 12.51
C ILE A 66 5.10 -4.70 13.96
N HIS A 67 4.77 -5.65 14.83
CA HIS A 67 4.46 -5.38 16.24
C HIS A 67 5.58 -4.56 16.91
N PRO A 68 5.25 -3.50 17.69
CA PRO A 68 6.25 -2.63 18.30
C PRO A 68 7.27 -3.33 19.21
N ASP A 69 6.87 -4.42 19.87
CA ASP A 69 7.76 -5.22 20.73
C ASP A 69 8.79 -6.07 19.96
N ARG A 70 8.71 -6.15 18.63
CA ARG A 70 9.71 -6.85 17.82
C ARG A 70 10.92 -5.97 17.57
N ALA A 71 12.09 -6.59 17.51
CA ALA A 71 13.34 -5.91 17.20
C ALA A 71 13.38 -5.32 15.78
N ASP A 72 12.59 -5.88 14.86
CA ASP A 72 12.47 -5.45 13.45
C ASP A 72 11.18 -4.65 13.19
N VAL A 73 10.75 -3.86 14.17
CA VAL A 73 9.62 -2.94 14.05
C VAL A 73 9.74 -2.06 12.80
N ARG A 74 8.72 -2.11 11.96
CA ARG A 74 8.64 -1.34 10.70
C ARG A 74 7.21 -1.28 10.21
N ILE A 75 6.93 -0.29 9.38
CA ILE A 75 5.80 -0.27 8.46
C ILE A 75 6.38 -0.53 7.07
N SER A 76 5.70 -1.36 6.28
CA SER A 76 6.03 -1.53 4.88
C SER A 76 4.82 -1.27 4.00
N ILE A 77 5.07 -0.69 2.82
CA ILE A 77 4.08 -0.54 1.75
C ILE A 77 4.43 -1.54 0.67
N GLU A 78 3.47 -2.36 0.31
CA GLU A 78 3.69 -3.47 -0.63
C GLU A 78 2.69 -3.45 -1.78
N GLY A 79 1.88 -2.40 -1.89
CA GLY A 79 0.87 -2.37 -2.93
C GLY A 79 0.05 -1.10 -2.91
N VAL A 80 -0.77 -0.95 -3.96
CA VAL A 80 -1.78 0.08 -4.07
C VAL A 80 -3.07 -0.52 -4.61
N GLU A 81 -4.20 0.05 -4.20
CA GLU A 81 -5.51 -0.26 -4.76
C GLU A 81 -6.31 1.01 -5.05
N SER A 82 -7.15 0.91 -6.08
CA SER A 82 -8.30 1.79 -6.30
C SER A 82 -9.55 0.92 -6.28
N ASN A 83 -10.59 1.37 -5.57
CA ASN A 83 -11.88 0.68 -5.50
C ASN A 83 -13.02 1.69 -5.60
N GLY A 84 -13.88 1.55 -6.60
CA GLY A 84 -15.06 2.39 -6.80
C GLY A 84 -14.78 3.75 -7.46
N THR A 85 -13.56 3.98 -7.96
CA THR A 85 -13.23 5.16 -8.77
C THR A 85 -12.87 4.72 -10.19
N PRO A 86 -13.59 5.20 -11.23
CA PRO A 86 -13.28 4.87 -12.61
C PRO A 86 -11.84 5.22 -13.00
N LEU A 87 -11.13 4.25 -13.56
CA LEU A 87 -9.75 4.39 -14.00
C LEU A 87 -9.71 5.12 -15.35
N SER A 88 -9.05 6.27 -15.37
CA SER A 88 -8.68 6.91 -16.63
C SER A 88 -7.66 6.04 -17.39
N THR A 89 -7.58 6.20 -18.71
CA THR A 89 -6.56 5.52 -19.52
C THR A 89 -5.14 5.82 -19.03
N GLU A 90 -4.88 7.04 -18.56
CA GLU A 90 -3.59 7.43 -18.00
C GLU A 90 -3.30 6.72 -16.67
N ALA A 91 -4.30 6.66 -15.77
CA ALA A 91 -4.18 5.99 -14.48
C ALA A 91 -3.95 4.48 -14.67
N LEU A 92 -4.67 3.86 -15.61
CA LEU A 92 -4.51 2.44 -15.94
C LEU A 92 -3.10 2.15 -16.48
N ALA A 93 -2.62 2.91 -17.45
CA ALA A 93 -1.28 2.68 -18.02
C ALA A 93 -0.16 2.89 -16.98
N ALA A 94 -0.28 3.90 -16.13
CA ALA A 94 0.69 4.14 -15.06
C ALA A 94 0.63 3.05 -13.96
N PHE A 95 -0.57 2.53 -13.68
CA PHE A 95 -0.75 1.43 -12.74
C PHE A 95 -0.12 0.14 -13.30
N GLU A 96 -0.33 -0.18 -14.58
CA GLU A 96 0.30 -1.33 -15.24
C GLU A 96 1.83 -1.24 -15.22
N GLU A 97 2.38 -0.03 -15.42
CA GLU A 97 3.83 0.21 -15.31
C GLU A 97 4.33 -0.01 -13.87
N LEU A 98 3.61 0.52 -12.87
CA LEU A 98 3.95 0.31 -11.46
C LEU A 98 3.88 -1.16 -11.07
N ALA A 99 2.80 -1.85 -11.46
CA ALA A 99 2.50 -3.25 -11.14
C ALA A 99 3.39 -4.25 -11.90
N ASN A 100 4.30 -3.79 -12.75
CA ASN A 100 5.23 -4.67 -13.45
C ASN A 100 6.16 -5.39 -12.46
N GLY A 101 6.01 -6.71 -12.37
CA GLY A 101 6.74 -7.54 -11.42
C GLY A 101 6.06 -7.71 -10.06
N ALA A 102 4.81 -7.27 -9.90
CA ALA A 102 3.98 -7.60 -8.74
C ALA A 102 3.65 -9.09 -8.70
N ASP A 103 3.54 -9.66 -7.50
CA ASP A 103 3.13 -11.05 -7.26
C ASP A 103 1.63 -11.22 -7.52
N GLU A 104 0.83 -10.19 -7.18
CA GLU A 104 -0.59 -10.14 -7.50
C GLU A 104 -0.91 -8.85 -8.24
N CYS A 105 -1.73 -8.95 -9.29
CA CYS A 105 -2.23 -7.82 -10.06
C CYS A 105 -3.64 -8.12 -10.57
N ASP A 106 -4.61 -7.37 -10.06
CA ASP A 106 -6.02 -7.48 -10.39
C ASP A 106 -6.48 -6.18 -11.06
N ILE A 107 -7.10 -6.28 -12.23
CA ILE A 107 -7.73 -5.15 -12.93
C ILE A 107 -9.14 -5.56 -13.33
N ILE A 108 -10.14 -4.91 -12.74
CA ILE A 108 -11.56 -5.11 -13.04
C ILE A 108 -12.13 -3.75 -13.44
N LEU A 109 -12.30 -3.57 -14.74
CA LEU A 109 -12.84 -2.32 -15.28
C LEU A 109 -14.33 -2.15 -14.91
N PRO A 110 -14.77 -0.90 -14.68
CA PRO A 110 -14.02 0.34 -14.92
C PRO A 110 -13.25 0.88 -13.70
N ASP A 111 -13.42 0.35 -12.50
CA ASP A 111 -13.18 1.10 -11.26
C ASP A 111 -12.37 0.36 -10.18
N PHE A 112 -11.81 -0.79 -10.52
CA PHE A 112 -10.97 -1.56 -9.62
C PHE A 112 -9.61 -1.90 -10.23
N ALA A 113 -8.54 -1.59 -9.49
CA ALA A 113 -7.18 -2.04 -9.77
C ALA A 113 -6.45 -2.25 -8.45
N ARG A 114 -5.70 -3.35 -8.30
CA ARG A 114 -4.91 -3.68 -7.12
C ARG A 114 -3.63 -4.39 -7.53
N CYS A 115 -2.49 -3.99 -6.98
CA CYS A 115 -1.25 -4.74 -7.08
C CYS A 115 -0.62 -4.96 -5.71
N TRP A 116 0.12 -6.06 -5.57
CA TRP A 116 0.78 -6.45 -4.32
C TRP A 116 2.11 -7.20 -4.59
N TRP A 117 3.10 -6.94 -3.75
CA TRP A 117 4.37 -7.68 -3.66
C TRP A 117 4.48 -8.37 -2.29
N ASP A 118 5.02 -9.59 -2.24
CA ASP A 118 5.30 -10.32 -0.98
C ASP A 118 6.72 -10.03 -0.45
#